data_AF-A0A6L6CSE2-F1
#
_entry.id   AF-A0A6L6CSE2-F1
#
_cell.length_a   1.000
_cell.length_b   1.000
_cell.length_c   1.000
_cell.angle_alpha   90.00
_cell.angle_beta   90.00
_cell.angle_gamma   90.00
#
_symmetry.space_group_name_H-M   'P 1'
#
loop_
_entity.id
_entity.type
_entity.pdbx_description
1 polymer ?
#
loop_
_entity_poly.entity_id
_entity_poly.type
_entity_poly.pdbx_seq_one_letter_code
_entity_poly.pdbx_strand_id
1 'polypeptide(L)'
;MIGFLLLVAALPVLPIVGVPAVSAASSYFLATVASCVLWFAVGHLSSRRATRRAIASWPEWFREYRPLAIGIWIGALLALGVSAIVLGAL
;
A
#
# COMPACT_ATOMS: atom_id res chain seq x y z
N MET A 1 -7.68 -11.56 -12.63
CA MET A 1 -6.67 -11.58 -11.55
C MET A 1 -5.79 -10.33 -11.52
N ILE A 2 -5.21 -9.90 -12.65
CA ILE A 2 -4.35 -8.70 -12.71
C ILE A 2 -5.03 -7.44 -12.15
N GLY A 3 -6.30 -7.19 -12.48
CA GLY A 3 -7.05 -6.04 -11.95
C GLY A 3 -7.17 -6.03 -10.42
N PHE A 4 -7.30 -7.21 -9.79
CA PHE A 4 -7.33 -7.32 -8.33
C PHE A 4 -5.96 -7.06 -7.71
N LEU A 5 -4.88 -7.55 -8.34
CA LEU A 5 -3.52 -7.25 -7.88
C LEU A 5 -3.21 -5.75 -7.97
N LEU A 6 -3.65 -5.07 -9.04
CA LEU A 6 -3.55 -3.62 -9.17
C LEU A 6 -4.37 -2.88 -8.12
N LEU A 7 -5.59 -3.35 -7.82
CA LEU A 7 -6.43 -2.80 -6.75
C LEU A 7 -5.73 -2.89 -5.39
N VAL A 8 -5.14 -4.04 -5.07
CA VAL A 8 -4.39 -4.25 -3.82
C VAL A 8 -3.14 -3.37 -3.79
N ALA A 9 -2.44 -3.23 -4.92
CA ALA A 9 -1.28 -2.35 -5.02
C ALA A 9 -1.66 -0.87 -4.82
N ALA A 10 -2.84 -0.45 -5.31
CA ALA A 10 -3.36 0.89 -5.11
C ALA A 10 -3.88 1.11 -3.67
N LEU A 11 -4.57 0.10 -3.12
CA LEU A 11 -5.21 0.12 -1.81
C LEU A 11 -4.67 -1.02 -0.93
N PRO A 12 -3.41 -0.90 -0.45
CA PRO A 12 -2.72 -1.97 0.29
C PRO A 12 -3.34 -2.29 1.65
N VAL A 13 -4.27 -1.46 2.14
CA VAL A 13 -4.97 -1.66 3.41
C VAL A 13 -6.21 -2.55 3.26
N LEU A 14 -6.71 -2.80 2.05
CA LEU A 14 -7.87 -3.69 1.82
C LEU A 14 -7.77 -5.05 2.51
N PRO A 15 -6.64 -5.78 2.43
CA PRO A 15 -6.51 -7.10 3.05
C PRO A 15 -6.59 -7.04 4.58
N ILE A 16 -6.09 -5.94 5.16
CA ILE A 16 -5.99 -5.73 6.61
C ILE A 16 -7.38 -5.57 7.21
N VAL A 17 -8.28 -4.88 6.50
CA VAL A 17 -9.68 -4.69 6.93
C VAL A 17 -10.59 -5.88 6.56
N GLY A 18 -10.00 -6.98 6.08
CA GLY A 18 -10.72 -8.20 5.74
C GLY A 18 -11.46 -8.16 4.40
N VAL A 19 -11.21 -7.18 3.52
CA VAL A 19 -11.77 -7.19 2.16
C VAL A 19 -10.97 -8.21 1.32
N PRO A 20 -11.62 -9.11 0.55
CA PRO A 20 -13.04 -9.12 0.17
C PRO A 20 -13.97 -9.97 1.05
N ALA A 21 -13.47 -10.60 2.12
CA ALA A 21 -14.30 -11.44 3.00
C ALA A 21 -15.43 -10.65 3.69
N VAL A 22 -15.23 -9.36 3.92
CA VAL A 22 -16.29 -8.43 4.34
C VAL A 22 -16.75 -7.56 3.16
N SER A 23 -18.07 -7.46 2.96
CA SER A 23 -18.68 -6.64 1.89
C SER A 23 -19.32 -5.35 2.40
N ALA A 24 -18.89 -4.85 3.57
CA ALA A 24 -19.42 -3.62 4.13
C ALA A 24 -18.82 -2.39 3.43
N ALA A 25 -19.68 -1.46 3.00
CA ALA A 25 -19.25 -0.20 2.34
C ALA A 25 -18.30 0.63 3.23
N SER A 26 -18.49 0.59 4.55
CA SER A 26 -17.60 1.22 5.52
C SER A 26 -16.18 0.67 5.49
N SER A 27 -15.99 -0.65 5.29
CA SER A 27 -14.67 -1.27 5.20
C SER A 27 -13.92 -0.80 3.96
N TYR A 28 -14.61 -0.69 2.82
CA TYR A 28 -14.02 -0.13 1.59
C TYR A 28 -13.63 1.34 1.78
N PHE A 29 -14.51 2.15 2.36
CA PHE A 29 -14.22 3.56 2.64
C PHE A 29 -13.01 3.73 3.56
N LEU A 30 -12.96 2.98 4.67
CA LEU A 30 -11.83 3.02 5.60
C LEU A 30 -10.52 2.57 4.93
N ALA A 31 -10.55 1.51 4.13
CA ALA A 31 -9.37 1.05 3.39
C ALA A 31 -8.89 2.10 2.38
N THR A 32 -9.80 2.79 1.70
CA THR A 32 -9.46 3.87 0.78
C THR A 32 -8.78 5.02 1.51
N VAL A 33 -9.40 5.54 2.57
CA VAL A 33 -8.84 6.66 3.35
C VAL A 33 -7.49 6.29 3.95
N ALA A 34 -7.38 5.11 4.57
CA ALA A 34 -6.13 4.63 5.15
C ALA A 34 -5.02 4.47 4.10
N SER A 35 -5.35 3.96 2.91
CA SER A 35 -4.39 3.83 1.81
C SER A 35 -3.94 5.19 1.28
N CYS A 36 -4.84 6.16 1.16
CA CYS A 36 -4.50 7.53 0.78
C CYS A 36 -3.54 8.16 1.81
N VAL A 37 -3.82 8.00 3.11
CA VAL A 37 -2.94 8.49 4.18
C VAL A 37 -1.58 7.81 4.12
N LEU A 38 -1.54 6.49 3.90
CA LEU A 38 -0.30 5.73 3.79
C LEU A 38 0.57 6.23 2.62
N TRP A 39 0.00 6.34 1.42
CA TRP A 39 0.73 6.82 0.25
C TRP A 39 1.17 8.27 0.38
N PHE A 40 0.33 9.12 0.97
CA PHE A 40 0.70 10.50 1.29
C PHE A 40 1.88 10.57 2.27
N ALA A 41 1.84 9.79 3.36
CA ALA A 41 2.90 9.77 4.36
C ALA A 41 4.24 9.31 3.77
N VAL A 42 4.23 8.28 2.92
CA VAL A 42 5.41 7.78 2.21
C VAL A 42 5.93 8.84 1.24
N GLY A 43 5.07 9.43 0.41
CA GLY A 43 5.46 10.49 -0.52
C GLY A 43 6.04 11.72 0.17
N HIS A 44 5.45 12.12 1.31
CA HIS A 44 5.93 13.22 2.14
C HIS A 44 7.29 12.91 2.78
N LEU A 45 7.45 11.70 3.34
CA LEU A 45 8.72 11.25 3.92
C LEU A 45 9.83 11.22 2.87
N SER A 46 9.56 10.68 1.68
CA SER A 46 10.48 10.66 0.55
C SER A 46 10.85 12.08 0.10
N SER A 47 9.89 13.01 0.09
CA SER A 47 10.14 14.42 -0.22
C SER A 47 11.06 15.09 0.80
N ARG A 48 10.82 14.84 2.10
CA ARG A 48 11.69 15.33 3.18
C ARG A 48 13.11 14.76 3.12
N ARG A 49 13.27 13.50 2.66
CA ARG A 49 14.59 12.88 2.50
C ARG A 49 15.31 13.39 1.25
N ALA A 50 14.60 13.56 0.14
CA ALA A 50 15.16 14.07 -1.11
C ALA A 50 15.65 15.52 -0.98
N THR A 51 14.91 16.37 -0.27
CA THR A 51 15.27 17.79 -0.05
C THR A 51 16.44 18.02 0.89
N ARG A 52 16.89 17.00 1.65
CA ARG A 52 18.10 17.06 2.47
C ARG A 52 19.39 16.84 1.67
N ARG A 53 19.29 16.42 0.41
CA ARG A 53 20.44 16.22 -0.49
C ARG A 53 20.75 17.53 -1.21
N ALA A 54 22.02 17.74 -1.57
CA ALA A 54 22.47 18.95 -2.25
C ALA A 54 21.78 19.19 -3.60
N ILE A 55 21.27 18.13 -4.24
CA ILE A 55 20.49 18.18 -5.47
C ILE A 55 19.14 17.53 -5.18
N ALA A 56 18.08 18.33 -5.18
CA ALA A 56 16.71 17.87 -5.02
C ALA A 56 16.07 17.71 -6.41
N SER A 57 16.06 16.48 -6.93
CA SER A 57 15.39 16.16 -8.19
C SER A 57 14.51 14.91 -8.10
N TRP A 58 13.70 14.71 -9.14
CA TRP A 58 12.75 13.59 -9.24
C TRP A 58 13.40 12.20 -9.09
N PRO A 59 14.57 11.90 -9.68
CA PRO A 59 15.20 10.60 -9.52
C PRO A 59 15.55 10.25 -8.07
N GLU A 60 15.97 11.24 -7.28
CA GLU A 60 16.32 11.09 -5.86
C GLU A 60 15.07 10.81 -5.03
N TRP A 61 13.96 11.49 -5.33
CA TRP A 61 12.67 11.19 -4.73
C TRP A 61 12.25 9.74 -5.02
N PHE A 62 12.33 9.30 -6.28
CA PHE A 62 12.01 7.92 -6.65
C PHE A 62 12.94 6.92 -5.95
N ARG A 63 14.21 7.24 -5.76
CA ARG A 63 15.16 6.37 -5.05
C ARG A 63 14.78 6.15 -3.59
N GLU A 64 14.23 7.17 -2.92
CA GLU A 64 13.72 7.07 -1.55
C GLU A 64 12.32 6.44 -1.48
N TYR A 65 11.46 6.71 -2.47
CA TYR A 65 10.07 6.23 -2.53
C TYR A 65 9.96 4.75 -2.87
N ARG A 66 10.75 4.27 -3.85
CA ARG A 66 10.71 2.88 -4.34
C ARG A 66 10.85 1.81 -3.24
N PRO A 67 11.85 1.84 -2.35
CA PRO A 67 11.98 0.79 -1.33
C PRO A 67 10.79 0.79 -0.35
N LEU A 68 10.24 1.97 -0.02
CA LEU A 68 9.06 2.09 0.83
C LEU A 68 7.81 1.50 0.16
N ALA A 69 7.58 1.83 -1.11
CA ALA A 69 6.47 1.30 -1.89
C ALA A 69 6.55 -0.23 -2.04
N ILE A 70 7.75 -0.76 -2.30
CA ILE A 70 7.98 -2.21 -2.41
C ILE A 70 7.67 -2.91 -1.08
N GLY A 71 8.12 -2.35 0.05
CA GLY A 71 7.81 -2.90 1.37
C GLY A 71 6.30 -2.96 1.65
N ILE A 72 5.57 -1.92 1.26
CA ILE A 72 4.10 -1.87 1.38
C ILE A 72 3.44 -2.95 0.52
N TRP A 73 3.87 -3.12 -0.73
CA TRP A 73 3.33 -4.15 -1.61
C TRP A 73 3.60 -5.56 -1.09
N ILE A 74 4.83 -5.83 -0.62
CA ILE A 74 5.17 -7.12 -0.03
C ILE A 74 4.27 -7.39 1.19
N GLY A 75 4.13 -6.40 2.09
CA GLY A 75 3.26 -6.52 3.26
C GLY A 75 1.80 -6.79 2.89
N ALA A 76 1.25 -6.07 1.92
CA ALA A 76 -0.13 -6.25 1.46
C ALA A 76 -0.36 -7.64 0.83
N LEU A 77 0.58 -8.12 0.01
CA LEU A 77 0.52 -9.44 -0.61
C LEU A 77 0.65 -10.56 0.42
N LEU A 78 1.53 -10.41 1.41
CA LEU A 78 1.65 -11.36 2.52
C LEU A 78 0.38 -11.41 3.37
N ALA A 79 -0.20 -10.25 3.70
CA ALA A 79 -1.46 -10.17 4.43
C ALA A 79 -2.61 -10.86 3.68
N LEU A 80 -2.67 -10.70 2.35
CA LEU A 80 -3.62 -11.45 1.51
C LEU A 80 -3.38 -12.95 1.56
N GLY A 81 -2.13 -13.39 1.40
CA GLY A 81 -1.78 -14.81 1.45
C GLY A 81 -2.18 -15.44 2.79
N VAL A 82 -1.86 -14.76 3.90
CA VAL A 82 -2.25 -15.20 5.25
C VAL A 82 -3.77 -15.25 5.39
N SER A 83 -4.48 -14.21 4.93
CA SER A 83 -5.95 -14.18 4.97
C SER A 83 -6.57 -15.34 4.19
N ALA A 84 -6.03 -15.64 3.00
CA ALA A 84 -6.49 -16.75 2.18
C ALA A 84 -6.29 -18.12 2.86
N ILE A 85 -5.15 -18.33 3.52
CA ILE A 85 -4.87 -19.55 4.30
C ILE A 85 -5.83 -19.66 5.50
N VAL A 86 -6.00 -18.58 6.26
CA VAL A 86 -6.86 -18.56 7.46
C VAL A 86 -8.32 -18.82 7.12
N LEU A 87 -8.78 -18.33 5.97
CA LEU A 87 -10.15 -18.54 5.48
C LEU A 87 -10.35 -19.90 4.79
N GLY A 88 -9.31 -20.74 4.68
CA GLY A 88 -9.38 -22.05 4.04
C GLY A 88 -9.59 -22.00 2.53
N ALA A 89 -9.21 -20.90 1.89
CA ALA A 89 -9.33 -20.72 0.44
C ALA A 89 -8.13 -21.29 -0.34
N LEU A 90 -7.07 -21.69 0.36
CA LEU A 90 -5.85 -22.35 -0.12
C LEU A 90 -5.54 -23.53 0.79
#